data_AF-A0A7J8XA34-F1
#
_entry.id   AF-A0A7J8XA34-F1
#
_cell.length_a   1.000
_cell.length_b   1.000
_cell.length_c   1.000
_cell.angle_alpha   90.00
_cell.angle_beta   90.00
_cell.angle_gamma   90.00
#
_symmetry.space_group_name_H-M   'P 1'
#
loop_
_entity.id
_entity.type
_entity.pdbx_description
1 polymer ?
#
loop_
_entity_poly.entity_id
_entity_poly.type
_entity_poly.pdbx_seq_one_letter_code
_entity_poly.pdbx_strand_id
1 'polypeptide(L)'
;MKRKVEEDEKNEKIVRNLMKLPSNRRCINCNSQGPQYVCTNFSTFVCATCSGIHREFSHRVKSVSMATFTAEDVAALRERGNEVINHQLQNRQTQLIIF
;
A
#
# COMPACT_ATOMS: atom_id res chain seq x y z
N MET A 1 27.24 2.97 -7.74
CA MET A 1 26.67 3.40 -6.45
C MET A 1 25.73 4.60 -6.61
N LYS A 2 26.16 5.76 -7.13
CA LYS A 2 25.34 6.98 -7.28
C LYS A 2 23.94 6.75 -7.90
N ARG A 3 23.88 6.07 -9.06
CA ARG A 3 22.63 5.77 -9.77
C ARG A 3 21.57 5.03 -8.93
N LYS A 4 22.00 4.15 -8.02
CA LYS A 4 21.08 3.37 -7.18
C LYS A 4 20.44 4.25 -6.09
N VAL A 5 21.23 5.14 -5.49
CA VAL A 5 20.74 6.08 -4.47
C VAL A 5 19.72 7.05 -5.08
N GLU A 6 20.00 7.60 -6.27
CA GLU A 6 19.06 8.46 -6.99
C GLU A 6 17.73 7.76 -7.33
N GLU A 7 17.78 6.47 -7.68
CA GLU A 7 16.59 5.66 -7.94
C GLU A 7 15.78 5.41 -6.66
N ASP A 8 16.45 5.05 -5.57
CA ASP A 8 15.83 4.82 -4.26
C ASP A 8 15.12 6.10 -3.76
N GLU A 9 15.77 7.26 -3.87
CA GLU A 9 15.18 8.58 -3.52
C GLU A 9 13.96 8.92 -4.40
N LYS A 10 14.06 8.63 -5.71
CA LYS A 10 12.94 8.82 -6.64
C LYS A 10 11.75 7.95 -6.27
N ASN A 11 11.98 6.68 -5.98
CA ASN A 11 10.93 5.72 -5.60
C ASN A 11 10.26 6.14 -4.28
N GLU A 12 11.06 6.53 -3.28
CA GLU A 12 10.58 7.04 -2.00
C GLU A 12 9.66 8.27 -2.18
N LYS A 13 10.07 9.22 -3.02
CA LYS A 13 9.26 10.40 -3.35
C LYS A 13 7.92 10.02 -4.02
N ILE A 14 7.93 9.02 -4.90
CA ILE A 14 6.70 8.54 -5.55
C ILE A 14 5.76 7.91 -4.52
N VAL A 15 6.25 6.99 -3.68
CA VAL A 15 5.42 6.32 -2.68
C VAL A 15 4.79 7.33 -1.71
N ARG A 16 5.54 8.35 -1.28
CA ARG A 16 5.00 9.45 -0.46
C ARG A 16 3.91 10.24 -1.17
N ASN A 17 4.02 10.46 -2.48
CA ASN A 17 2.99 11.13 -3.25
C ASN A 17 1.74 10.26 -3.42
N LEU A 18 1.90 8.94 -3.60
CA LEU A 18 0.78 8.01 -3.66
C LEU A 18 -0.02 7.99 -2.35
N MET A 19 0.66 8.08 -1.19
CA MET A 19 0.00 8.15 0.12
C MET A 19 -0.93 9.38 0.27
N LYS A 20 -0.67 10.46 -0.50
CA LYS A 20 -1.50 11.67 -0.48
C LYS A 20 -2.80 11.54 -1.28
N LEU A 21 -2.98 10.47 -2.06
CA LEU A 21 -4.24 10.22 -2.77
C LEU A 21 -5.37 9.94 -1.78
N PRO A 22 -6.61 10.42 -2.01
CA PRO A 22 -7.70 10.35 -1.03
C PRO A 22 -7.91 8.96 -0.42
N SER A 23 -7.99 7.92 -1.25
CA SER A 23 -8.19 6.53 -0.82
C SER A 23 -7.01 5.95 -0.04
N ASN A 24 -5.79 6.46 -0.29
CA ASN A 24 -4.57 6.01 0.38
C ASN A 24 -4.30 6.73 1.71
N ARG A 25 -5.06 7.78 2.05
CA ARG A 25 -4.96 8.48 3.34
C ARG A 25 -5.59 7.71 4.50
N ARG A 26 -6.25 6.59 4.20
CA ARG A 26 -6.89 5.73 5.19
C ARG A 26 -6.41 4.28 5.02
N CYS A 27 -6.22 3.60 6.15
CA CYS A 27 -5.88 2.19 6.17
C CYS A 27 -6.95 1.36 5.45
N ILE A 28 -6.54 0.48 4.53
CA ILE A 28 -7.47 -0.37 3.78
C ILE A 28 -8.28 -1.32 4.68
N ASN A 29 -7.74 -1.72 5.85
CA ASN A 29 -8.37 -2.72 6.70
C ASN A 29 -9.28 -2.12 7.78
N CYS A 30 -8.86 -1.01 8.41
CA CYS A 30 -9.55 -0.44 9.58
C CYS A 30 -9.96 1.02 9.42
N ASN A 31 -9.70 1.62 8.25
CA ASN A 31 -10.08 2.99 7.90
C ASN A 31 -9.45 4.11 8.77
N SER A 32 -8.48 3.77 9.63
CA SER A 32 -7.72 4.73 10.42
C SER A 32 -6.96 5.68 9.50
N GLN A 33 -6.82 6.94 9.90
CA GLN A 33 -6.13 7.96 9.09
C GLN A 33 -4.61 7.77 9.14
N GLY A 34 -3.93 8.24 8.09
CA GLY A 34 -2.47 8.32 8.03
C GLY A 34 -1.76 6.96 8.08
N PRO A 35 -2.06 6.02 7.16
CA PRO A 35 -1.31 4.76 7.09
C PRO A 35 0.17 5.04 6.78
N GLN A 36 1.07 4.41 7.53
CA GLN A 36 2.52 4.63 7.44
C GLN A 36 3.27 3.44 6.81
N TYR A 37 2.54 2.39 6.46
CA TYR A 37 3.11 1.15 5.94
C TYR A 37 2.45 0.76 4.63
N VAL A 38 3.20 0.04 3.80
CA VAL A 38 2.72 -0.61 2.59
C VAL A 38 2.79 -2.12 2.77
N CYS A 39 1.69 -2.82 2.54
CA CYS A 39 1.71 -4.27 2.36
C CYS A 39 1.99 -4.60 0.89
N THR A 40 3.22 -4.99 0.56
CA THR A 40 3.66 -5.15 -0.84
C THR A 40 3.01 -6.36 -1.52
N ASN A 41 2.51 -7.34 -0.76
CA ASN A 41 1.74 -8.46 -1.32
C ASN A 41 0.43 -8.01 -2.00
N PHE A 42 -0.17 -6.93 -1.50
CA PHE A 42 -1.44 -6.42 -2.00
C PHE A 42 -1.33 -5.03 -2.63
N SER A 43 -0.17 -4.40 -2.50
CA SER A 43 0.08 -3.02 -2.95
C SER A 43 -0.91 -2.03 -2.32
N THR A 44 -1.12 -2.15 -1.00
CA THR A 44 -2.05 -1.34 -0.21
C THR A 44 -1.34 -0.59 0.91
N PHE A 45 -1.91 0.55 1.31
CA PHE A 45 -1.48 1.32 2.48
C PHE A 45 -2.24 0.88 3.73
N VAL A 46 -1.49 0.56 4.79
CA VAL A 46 -1.99 0.04 6.07
C VAL A 46 -1.42 0.85 7.25
N CYS A 47 -2.18 0.94 8.35
CA CYS A 47 -1.69 1.55 9.60
C CYS A 47 -0.74 0.61 10.36
N ALA A 48 -0.06 1.13 11.39
CA ALA A 48 0.88 0.35 12.18
C ALA A 48 0.28 -0.95 12.74
N THR A 49 -0.93 -0.87 13.32
CA THR A 49 -1.63 -2.03 13.89
C THR A 49 -1.92 -3.09 12.84
N CYS A 50 -2.56 -2.73 11.72
CA CYS A 50 -2.86 -3.69 10.65
C CYS A 50 -1.58 -4.21 9.98
N SER A 51 -0.51 -3.42 9.96
CA SER A 51 0.81 -3.87 9.51
C SER A 51 1.35 -5.03 10.36
N GLY A 52 1.09 -5.03 11.68
CA GLY A 52 1.42 -6.14 12.58
C GLY A 52 0.62 -7.39 12.25
N ILE A 53 -0.70 -7.25 12.11
CA ILE A 53 -1.59 -8.34 11.70
C ILE A 53 -1.14 -8.95 10.37
N HIS A 54 -0.82 -8.12 9.37
CA HIS A 54 -0.32 -8.60 8.07
C HIS A 54 0.95 -9.43 8.20
N ARG A 55 1.85 -9.12 9.15
CA ARG A 55 3.06 -9.90 9.41
C ARG A 55 2.77 -11.27 10.03
N GLU A 56 1.73 -11.39 10.85
CA GLU A 56 1.28 -12.69 11.40
C GLU A 56 0.87 -13.66 10.27
N PHE A 57 0.34 -13.13 9.17
CA PHE A 57 0.05 -13.88 7.93
C PHE A 57 1.24 -13.99 6.98
N SER A 58 2.47 -13.67 7.42
CA SER A 58 3.68 -13.70 6.60
C SER A 58 3.63 -12.79 5.35
N HIS A 59 2.78 -11.75 5.35
CA HIS A 59 2.81 -10.74 4.31
C HIS A 59 4.01 -9.81 4.48
N ARG A 60 4.57 -9.38 3.35
CA ARG A 60 5.68 -8.42 3.29
C ARG A 60 5.13 -7.02 3.50
N VAL A 61 5.65 -6.36 4.52
CA VAL A 61 5.25 -5.01 4.94
C VAL A 61 6.47 -4.10 5.01
N LYS A 62 6.40 -2.96 4.33
CA LYS A 62 7.44 -1.93 4.27
C LYS A 62 6.98 -0.64 4.95
N SER A 63 7.82 -0.05 5.80
CA SER A 63 7.60 1.30 6.34
C SER A 63 7.84 2.33 5.25
N VAL A 64 6.94 3.29 5.08
CA VAL A 64 7.12 4.33 4.06
C VAL A 64 8.27 5.29 4.40
N SER A 65 8.60 5.46 5.69
CA SER A 65 9.69 6.35 6.10
C SER A 65 11.07 5.68 6.19
N MET A 66 11.12 4.34 6.27
CA MET A 66 12.37 3.63 6.59
C MET A 66 12.77 2.54 5.59
N ALA A 67 11.88 2.14 4.67
CA ALA A 67 12.18 1.06 3.74
C ALA A 67 12.50 1.58 2.34
N THR A 68 13.41 0.87 1.66
CA THR A 68 13.66 1.06 0.22
C THR A 68 12.58 0.35 -0.60
N PHE A 69 12.04 1.07 -1.58
CA PHE A 69 11.05 0.55 -2.54
C PHE A 69 11.72 0.30 -3.89
N THR A 70 11.45 -0.86 -4.48
CA THR A 70 11.93 -1.16 -5.82
C THR A 70 11.03 -0.52 -6.87
N ALA A 71 11.48 -0.47 -8.12
CA ALA A 71 10.67 0.01 -9.23
C ALA A 71 9.36 -0.80 -9.37
N GLU A 72 9.41 -2.12 -9.13
CA GLU A 72 8.26 -3.01 -9.16
C GLU A 72 7.26 -2.71 -8.05
N ASP A 73 7.73 -2.45 -6.82
CA ASP A 73 6.83 -2.04 -5.72
C ASP A 73 6.07 -0.76 -6.09
N VAL A 74 6.79 0.21 -6.66
CA VAL A 74 6.22 1.51 -7.07
C VAL A 74 5.23 1.34 -8.21
N ALA A 75 5.55 0.53 -9.22
CA ALA A 75 4.66 0.25 -10.33
C ALA A 75 3.36 -0.42 -9.85
N ALA A 76 3.47 -1.46 -9.01
CA ALA A 76 2.32 -2.16 -8.46
C ALA A 76 1.44 -1.25 -7.56
N LEU A 77 2.05 -0.35 -6.78
CA LEU A 77 1.32 0.63 -5.98
C LEU A 77 0.58 1.67 -6.83
N ARG A 78 1.11 2.03 -8.00
CA ARG A 78 0.43 2.94 -8.94
C ARG A 78 -0.78 2.29 -9.60
N GLU A 79 -0.65 1.01 -9.94
CA GLU A 79 -1.70 0.26 -10.64
C GLU A 79 -2.85 -0.15 -9.70
N ARG A 80 -2.54 -0.53 -8.47
CA ARG A 80 -3.53 -1.00 -7.49
C ARG A 80 -3.91 0.12 -6.51
N GLY A 81 -3.11 0.34 -5.47
CA GLY A 81 -3.45 1.27 -4.40
C GLY A 81 -4.76 0.91 -3.67
N ASN A 82 -5.14 1.70 -2.67
CA ASN A 82 -6.33 1.39 -1.86
C ASN A 82 -7.64 1.57 -2.62
N GLU A 83 -7.69 2.48 -3.60
CA GLU A 83 -8.88 2.73 -4.40
C GLU A 83 -9.32 1.48 -5.19
N VAL A 84 -8.41 0.89 -5.96
CA VAL A 84 -8.71 -0.31 -6.76
C VAL A 84 -9.10 -1.48 -5.86
N ILE A 85 -8.40 -1.66 -4.74
CA ILE A 85 -8.72 -2.75 -3.81
C ILE A 85 -10.07 -2.52 -3.13
N ASN A 86 -10.43 -1.30 -2.75
CA ASN A 86 -11.76 -0.99 -2.23
C ASN A 86 -12.86 -1.33 -3.24
N HIS A 87 -12.70 -0.93 -4.51
CA HIS A 87 -13.64 -1.29 -5.57
C HIS A 87 -13.73 -2.82 -5.77
N GLN A 88 -12.60 -3.52 -5.76
CA GLN A 88 -12.58 -4.98 -5.87
C GLN A 88 -13.31 -5.66 -4.71
N LEU A 89 -13.10 -5.20 -3.47
CA LEU A 89 -13.76 -5.74 -2.28
C LEU A 89 -15.28 -5.49 -2.33
N GLN A 90 -15.70 -4.29 -2.72
CA GLN A 90 -17.12 -3.97 -2.90
C GLN A 90 -17.76 -4.87 -3.95
N ASN A 91 -17.11 -5.05 -5.11
CA ASN A 91 -17.64 -5.90 -6.18
C ASN A 91 -17.74 -7.38 -5.76
N ARG A 92 -16.80 -7.89 -4.96
CA ARG A 92 -16.88 -9.26 -4.40
C ARG A 92 -17.99 -9.40 -3.36
N GLN A 93 -18.23 -8.38 -2.56
CA GLN A 93 -19.30 -8.39 -1.56
C GLN A 93 -20.68 -8.32 -2.23
N THR A 94 -20.82 -7.58 -3.32
CA THR A 94 -22.05 -7.55 -4.14
C THR A 94 -22.34 -8.89 -4.81
N GLN A 95 -21.32 -9.64 -5.25
CA GLN A 95 -21.52 -10.98 -5.85
C GLN A 95 -22.03 -12.03 -4.85
N LEU A 96 -21.75 -11.88 -3.55
CA LEU A 96 -22.24 -12.80 -2.51
C LEU A 96 -23.69 -12.53 -2.10
N ILE A 97 -24.27 -11.39 -2.48
CA ILE A 97 -25.65 -11.01 -2.12
C ILE A 97 -26.65 -11.36 -3.26
N ILE A 98 -26.16 -11.77 -4.44
CA ILE A 98 -27.00 -12.08 -5.62
C ILE A 98 -27.28 -13.60 -5.79
N PHE A 99 -26.92 -14.42 -4.81
CA PHE A 99 -27.37 -15.83 -4.71
C PHE A 99 -28.00 -16.10 -3.35
#